data_AF-A0A959P0Y7-F1
#
_entry.id   AF-A0A959P0Y7-F1
#
_cell.length_a   1.000
_cell.length_b   1.000
_cell.length_c   1.000
_cell.angle_alpha   90.00
_cell.angle_beta   90.00
_cell.angle_gamma   90.00
#
_symmetry.space_group_name_H-M   'P 1'
#
loop_
_entity.id
_entity.type
_entity.pdbx_description
1 polymer ?
#
loop_
_entity_poly.entity_id
_entity_poly.type
_entity_poly.pdbx_seq_one_letter_code
_entity_poly.pdbx_strand_id
1 'polypeptide(L)'
;MRLIKMLDRIIIKNFNIRSDIENLKKVYKIHAIEATVFYAGRILEATSNYCALKLESQSTFSIYENIRILQDYNIIDKLNLHWAHALRRLSNQFRHILKPTEKYDGHIAIILLDKWLNWLLNHSGIFNEDNSHISLLDNAQEHVLNQFELFDYLFNESRNESIHDIDINQNSLLIKVPVFASVICEELINSSDFAKADTLLSSALSFHPHDLRLNQLKGLLLSRKGQYLKAQNHLKELLAKAPNDDETIGILAGALKKLWQQAPTKKLLHEWGKLYTSGWKSYKHNLWLGINAATYYLWSNNPQQSQLIAKKIINQFTRRESILKDKLNITRSLSVKESDYWDYATLAEAYLLAGDTKAAEKHYKILFNDNVFKNKPHKIPAE
;
A
#
# COMPACT_ATOMS: atom_id res chain seq x y z
N MET A 1 -18.37 10.14 21.41
CA MET A 1 -19.78 9.77 21.13
C MET A 1 -20.13 9.73 19.64
N ARG A 2 -19.61 10.65 18.80
CA ARG A 2 -19.83 10.65 17.32
C ARG A 2 -19.26 9.40 16.63
N LEU A 3 -18.01 9.00 16.94
CA LEU A 3 -17.37 7.77 16.41
C LEU A 3 -18.26 6.54 16.53
N ILE A 4 -18.75 6.31 17.74
CA ILE A 4 -19.50 5.12 18.11
C ILE A 4 -20.81 5.05 17.33
N LYS A 5 -21.56 6.16 17.22
CA LYS A 5 -22.81 6.20 16.46
C LYS A 5 -22.62 5.88 14.98
N MET A 6 -21.49 6.30 14.40
CA MET A 6 -21.19 6.01 13.00
C MET A 6 -20.81 4.54 12.79
N LEU A 7 -19.98 4.03 13.69
CA LEU A 7 -19.54 2.64 13.65
C LEU A 7 -20.66 1.65 13.99
N ASP A 8 -21.70 2.04 14.74
CA ASP A 8 -22.88 1.19 14.97
C ASP A 8 -23.58 0.75 13.66
N ARG A 9 -23.32 1.45 12.54
CA ARG A 9 -23.80 1.04 11.20
C ARG A 9 -23.05 -0.17 10.63
N ILE A 10 -21.90 -0.52 11.21
CA ILE A 10 -21.13 -1.72 10.88
C ILE A 10 -21.79 -2.90 11.59
N ILE A 11 -22.73 -3.53 10.88
CA ILE A 11 -23.41 -4.74 11.35
C ILE A 11 -22.60 -5.95 10.90
N ILE A 12 -21.91 -6.58 11.85
CA ILE A 12 -21.17 -7.82 11.63
C ILE A 12 -21.72 -8.86 12.61
N LYS A 13 -22.06 -10.04 12.09
CA LYS A 13 -22.59 -11.14 12.90
C LYS A 13 -21.58 -11.45 14.02
N ASN A 14 -22.07 -11.44 15.27
CA ASN A 14 -21.28 -11.73 16.48
C ASN A 14 -20.15 -10.72 16.80
N PHE A 15 -20.19 -9.50 16.25
CA PHE A 15 -19.23 -8.45 16.59
C PHE A 15 -19.94 -7.15 16.95
N ASN A 16 -19.57 -6.55 18.08
CA ASN A 16 -20.12 -5.28 18.54
C ASN A 16 -18.99 -4.25 18.65
N ILE A 17 -18.86 -3.43 17.60
CA ILE A 17 -17.77 -2.47 17.47
C ILE A 17 -17.75 -1.43 18.60
N ARG A 18 -18.92 -1.02 19.11
CA ARG A 18 -19.04 -0.12 20.25
C ARG A 18 -18.41 -0.73 21.49
N SER A 19 -18.79 -1.97 21.82
CA SER A 19 -18.23 -2.69 22.96
C SER A 19 -16.71 -2.87 22.83
N ASP A 20 -16.23 -3.25 21.65
CA ASP A 20 -14.79 -3.44 21.42
C ASP A 20 -13.99 -2.11 21.51
N ILE A 21 -14.55 -0.97 21.06
CA ILE A 21 -13.92 0.35 21.24
C ILE A 21 -13.92 0.78 22.71
N GLU A 22 -15.03 0.58 23.43
CA GLU A 22 -15.10 0.90 24.85
C GLU A 22 -14.11 0.07 25.67
N ASN A 23 -13.97 -1.22 25.34
CA ASN A 23 -12.99 -2.10 25.98
C ASN A 23 -11.57 -1.71 25.61
N LEU A 24 -11.29 -1.38 24.34
CA LEU A 24 -10.00 -0.84 23.91
C LEU A 24 -9.58 0.36 24.75
N LYS A 25 -10.48 1.34 24.94
CA LYS A 25 -10.21 2.52 25.77
C LYS A 25 -9.90 2.16 27.23
N LYS A 26 -10.64 1.21 27.81
CA LYS A 26 -10.41 0.73 29.19
C LYS A 26 -9.03 0.09 29.34
N VAL A 27 -8.67 -0.85 28.45
CA VAL A 27 -7.40 -1.57 28.54
C VAL A 27 -6.20 -0.67 28.24
N TYR A 28 -6.37 0.30 27.34
CA TYR A 28 -5.34 1.29 27.06
C TYR A 28 -5.07 2.21 28.26
N LYS A 29 -6.13 2.64 28.96
CA LYS A 29 -6.02 3.51 30.15
C LYS A 29 -5.24 2.86 31.29
N ILE A 30 -5.29 1.54 31.43
CA ILE A 30 -4.54 0.79 32.44
C ILE A 30 -3.20 0.24 31.93
N HIS A 31 -2.76 0.66 30.74
CA HIS A 31 -1.52 0.20 30.10
C HIS A 31 -1.42 -1.33 29.90
N ALA A 32 -2.56 -2.00 29.66
CA ALA A 32 -2.56 -3.41 29.28
C ALA A 32 -2.21 -3.53 27.78
N ILE A 33 -0.91 -3.64 27.49
CA ILE A 33 -0.34 -3.54 26.14
C ILE A 33 -0.89 -4.63 25.23
N GLU A 34 -0.81 -5.90 25.64
CA GLU A 34 -1.28 -7.06 24.89
C GLU A 34 -2.77 -6.93 24.54
N ALA A 35 -3.58 -6.55 25.53
CA ALA A 35 -5.01 -6.37 25.35
C ALA A 35 -5.31 -5.21 24.38
N THR A 36 -4.57 -4.10 24.48
CA THR A 36 -4.69 -2.96 23.56
C THR A 36 -4.43 -3.39 22.12
N VAL A 37 -3.31 -4.08 21.88
CA VAL A 37 -2.93 -4.60 20.55
C VAL A 37 -3.96 -5.59 20.02
N PHE A 38 -4.50 -6.44 20.89
CA PHE A 38 -5.51 -7.43 20.54
C PHE A 38 -6.84 -6.80 20.11
N TYR A 39 -7.38 -5.88 20.91
CA TYR A 39 -8.62 -5.17 20.56
C TYR A 39 -8.46 -4.35 19.29
N ALA A 40 -7.31 -3.69 19.10
CA ALA A 40 -7.05 -2.92 17.90
C ALA A 40 -7.07 -3.80 16.63
N GLY A 41 -6.42 -4.97 16.69
CA GLY A 41 -6.46 -5.96 15.60
C GLY A 41 -7.87 -6.49 15.32
N ARG A 42 -8.67 -6.75 16.35
CA ARG A 42 -10.06 -7.20 16.18
C ARG A 42 -10.95 -6.14 15.53
N ILE A 43 -10.77 -4.86 15.87
CA ILE A 43 -11.51 -3.78 15.23
C ILE A 43 -11.11 -3.65 13.76
N LEU A 44 -9.80 -3.72 13.44
CA LEU A 44 -9.33 -3.76 12.05
C LEU A 44 -9.94 -4.94 11.28
N GLU A 45 -9.95 -6.13 11.86
CA GLU A 45 -10.52 -7.33 11.26
C GLU A 45 -12.00 -7.16 10.91
N ALA A 46 -12.79 -6.70 11.87
CA ALA A 46 -14.21 -6.46 11.68
C ALA A 46 -14.46 -5.39 10.61
N THR A 47 -13.81 -4.23 10.73
CA THR A 47 -14.02 -3.11 9.81
C THR A 47 -13.54 -3.40 8.39
N SER A 48 -12.37 -4.04 8.22
CA SER A 48 -11.92 -4.49 6.89
C SER A 48 -12.86 -5.52 6.27
N ASN A 49 -13.40 -6.44 7.07
CA ASN A 49 -14.41 -7.40 6.61
C ASN A 49 -15.70 -6.73 6.14
N TYR A 50 -16.16 -5.71 6.88
CA TYR A 50 -17.30 -4.90 6.45
C TYR A 50 -17.06 -4.22 5.11
N CYS A 51 -15.87 -3.62 4.93
CA CYS A 51 -15.51 -2.99 3.66
C CYS A 51 -15.47 -4.01 2.51
N ALA A 52 -14.87 -5.18 2.73
CA ALA A 52 -14.83 -6.25 1.73
C ALA A 52 -16.25 -6.72 1.36
N LEU A 53 -17.14 -6.92 2.34
CA LEU A 53 -18.54 -7.31 2.12
C LEU A 53 -19.37 -6.27 1.34
N LYS A 54 -18.98 -4.99 1.40
CA LYS A 54 -19.63 -3.94 0.59
C LYS A 54 -19.26 -4.03 -0.89
N LEU A 55 -18.09 -4.56 -1.20
CA LEU A 55 -17.56 -4.68 -2.56
C LEU A 55 -17.84 -6.06 -3.16
N GLU A 56 -17.64 -7.11 -2.37
CA GLU A 56 -17.80 -8.49 -2.77
C GLU A 56 -18.80 -9.22 -1.89
N SER A 57 -19.59 -10.13 -2.48
CA SER A 57 -20.67 -10.82 -1.78
C SER A 57 -20.20 -11.90 -0.80
N GLN A 58 -18.90 -12.13 -0.63
CA GLN A 58 -18.35 -13.22 0.19
C GLN A 58 -17.36 -12.70 1.22
N SER A 59 -17.60 -13.07 2.49
CA SER A 59 -16.67 -12.82 3.60
C SER A 59 -15.46 -13.74 3.47
N THR A 60 -14.26 -13.19 3.51
CA THR A 60 -13.03 -14.00 3.49
C THR A 60 -12.55 -14.36 4.90
N PHE A 61 -13.13 -13.74 5.95
CA PHE A 61 -12.71 -13.81 7.37
C PHE A 61 -11.20 -13.56 7.62
N SER A 62 -10.42 -13.23 6.59
CA SER A 62 -8.99 -12.99 6.65
C SER A 62 -8.75 -11.50 6.49
N ILE A 63 -8.13 -10.88 7.50
CA ILE A 63 -7.74 -9.46 7.46
C ILE A 63 -6.90 -9.18 6.20
N TYR A 64 -6.00 -10.10 5.86
CA TYR A 64 -5.13 -9.96 4.69
C TYR A 64 -5.94 -9.91 3.39
N GLU A 65 -6.85 -10.86 3.20
CA GLU A 65 -7.70 -10.91 1.99
C GLU A 65 -8.66 -9.73 1.91
N ASN A 66 -9.22 -9.30 3.05
CA ASN A 66 -10.11 -8.13 3.09
C ASN A 66 -9.38 -6.84 2.69
N ILE A 67 -8.16 -6.62 3.19
CA ILE A 67 -7.32 -5.48 2.80
C ILE A 67 -6.94 -5.59 1.31
N ARG A 68 -6.62 -6.80 0.84
CA ARG A 68 -6.29 -7.06 -0.57
C ARG A 68 -7.46 -6.70 -1.50
N ILE A 69 -8.70 -7.03 -1.13
CA ILE A 69 -9.88 -6.59 -1.89
C ILE A 69 -9.92 -5.06 -1.98
N LEU A 70 -9.69 -4.34 -0.89
CA LEU A 70 -9.71 -2.87 -0.93
C LEU A 70 -8.62 -2.30 -1.86
N GLN A 71 -7.46 -2.94 -1.91
CA GLN A 71 -6.37 -2.61 -2.82
C GLN A 71 -6.72 -2.93 -4.27
N ASP A 72 -7.30 -4.10 -4.55
CA ASP A 72 -7.73 -4.52 -5.89
C ASP A 72 -8.75 -3.53 -6.47
N TYR A 73 -9.64 -3.03 -5.61
CA TYR A 73 -10.62 -2.01 -5.98
C TYR A 73 -10.04 -0.59 -6.05
N ASN A 74 -8.75 -0.41 -5.69
CA ASN A 74 -8.06 0.88 -5.59
C ASN A 74 -8.90 1.92 -4.81
N ILE A 75 -9.40 1.47 -3.64
CA ILE A 75 -10.13 2.29 -2.66
C ILE A 75 -9.22 2.71 -1.52
N ILE A 76 -8.32 1.81 -1.11
CA ILE A 76 -7.30 2.09 -0.11
C ILE A 76 -6.03 2.59 -0.81
N ASP A 77 -5.57 3.78 -0.43
CA ASP A 77 -4.28 4.26 -0.88
C ASP A 77 -3.14 3.50 -0.20
N LYS A 78 -1.93 3.69 -0.74
CA LYS A 78 -0.72 2.97 -0.30
C LYS A 78 -0.36 3.24 1.16
N LEU A 79 -0.61 4.45 1.65
CA LEU A 79 -0.28 4.84 3.02
C LEU A 79 -1.18 4.08 4.00
N ASN A 80 -2.48 4.13 3.79
CA ASN A 80 -3.46 3.44 4.61
C ASN A 80 -3.34 1.91 4.50
N LEU A 81 -2.95 1.40 3.33
CA LEU A 81 -2.60 -0.01 3.15
C LEU A 81 -1.46 -0.46 4.07
N HIS A 82 -0.38 0.33 4.17
CA HIS A 82 0.71 0.03 5.08
C HIS A 82 0.27 0.07 6.54
N TRP A 83 -0.60 1.02 6.91
CA TRP A 83 -1.09 1.14 8.29
C TRP A 83 -1.89 -0.08 8.70
N ALA A 84 -2.81 -0.49 7.83
CA ALA A 84 -3.63 -1.68 8.01
C ALA A 84 -2.76 -2.94 8.12
N HIS A 85 -1.77 -3.11 7.23
CA HIS A 85 -0.87 -4.26 7.29
C HIS A 85 0.05 -4.25 8.52
N ALA A 86 0.51 -3.09 8.96
CA ALA A 86 1.32 -2.99 10.16
C ALA A 86 0.54 -3.34 11.42
N LEU A 87 -0.69 -2.83 11.55
CA LEU A 87 -1.56 -3.19 12.66
C LEU A 87 -1.88 -4.69 12.64
N ARG A 88 -2.20 -5.24 11.46
CA ARG A 88 -2.39 -6.69 11.28
C ARG A 88 -1.17 -7.49 11.74
N ARG A 89 0.04 -7.10 11.33
CA ARG A 89 1.28 -7.81 11.72
C ARG A 89 1.51 -7.73 13.22
N LEU A 90 1.38 -6.53 13.80
CA LEU A 90 1.53 -6.30 15.24
C LEU A 90 0.54 -7.17 16.03
N SER A 91 -0.75 -7.15 15.67
CA SER A 91 -1.77 -7.97 16.32
C SER A 91 -1.50 -9.47 16.16
N ASN A 92 -1.03 -9.92 15.00
CA ASN A 92 -0.67 -11.34 14.79
C ASN A 92 0.54 -11.76 15.63
N GLN A 93 1.56 -10.90 15.79
CA GLN A 93 2.71 -11.19 16.64
C GLN A 93 2.30 -11.44 18.10
N PHE A 94 1.36 -10.66 18.61
CA PHE A 94 0.82 -10.83 19.96
C PHE A 94 -0.09 -12.08 20.07
N ARG A 95 -0.95 -12.33 19.08
CA ARG A 95 -1.80 -13.54 19.06
C ARG A 95 -1.01 -14.86 19.08
N HIS A 96 0.19 -14.85 18.49
CA HIS A 96 1.03 -16.04 18.35
C HIS A 96 2.30 -16.01 19.22
N ILE A 97 2.43 -15.03 20.13
CA ILE A 97 3.58 -14.89 21.05
C ILE A 97 4.92 -14.92 20.29
N LEU A 98 4.98 -14.22 19.15
CA LEU A 98 6.14 -14.23 18.24
C LEU A 98 7.20 -13.21 18.64
N LYS A 99 6.89 -12.28 19.55
CA LYS A 99 7.85 -11.32 20.09
C LYS A 99 7.53 -10.98 21.56
N PRO A 100 8.52 -10.53 22.35
CA PRO A 100 8.28 -9.90 23.64
C PRO A 100 7.45 -8.62 23.48
N THR A 101 6.61 -8.34 24.47
CA THR A 101 5.86 -7.09 24.56
C THR A 101 6.83 -5.91 24.76
N GLU A 102 6.74 -4.90 23.90
CA GLU A 102 7.50 -3.66 24.04
C GLU A 102 6.63 -2.54 24.62
N LYS A 103 7.26 -1.63 25.37
CA LYS A 103 6.59 -0.50 26.06
C LYS A 103 5.67 0.31 25.14
N TYR A 104 6.00 0.42 23.86
CA TYR A 104 5.30 1.28 22.90
C TYR A 104 4.29 0.56 22.00
N ASP A 105 4.20 -0.78 22.05
CA ASP A 105 3.33 -1.55 21.14
C ASP A 105 1.86 -1.13 21.25
N GLY A 106 1.39 -0.86 22.47
CA GLY A 106 0.02 -0.41 22.71
C GLY A 106 -0.26 0.96 22.08
N HIS A 107 0.69 1.90 22.20
CA HIS A 107 0.58 3.21 21.58
C HIS A 107 0.58 3.11 20.05
N ILE A 108 1.49 2.31 19.49
CA ILE A 108 1.59 2.08 18.03
C ILE A 108 0.27 1.48 17.51
N ALA A 109 -0.30 0.49 18.20
CA ALA A 109 -1.56 -0.12 17.79
C ALA A 109 -2.72 0.89 17.75
N ILE A 110 -2.80 1.80 18.73
CA ILE A 110 -3.81 2.86 18.74
C ILE A 110 -3.60 3.82 17.56
N ILE A 111 -2.37 4.28 17.32
CA ILE A 111 -2.06 5.19 16.20
C ILE A 111 -2.51 4.56 14.87
N LEU A 112 -2.11 3.32 14.62
CA LEU A 112 -2.42 2.64 13.37
C LEU A 112 -3.93 2.41 13.20
N LEU A 113 -4.63 2.07 14.28
CA LEU A 113 -6.08 1.90 14.24
C LEU A 113 -6.80 3.23 14.01
N ASP A 114 -6.35 4.30 14.66
CA ASP A 114 -6.93 5.64 14.51
C ASP A 114 -6.88 6.08 13.04
N LYS A 115 -5.73 5.88 12.36
CA LYS A 115 -5.58 6.20 10.94
C LYS A 115 -6.44 5.33 10.05
N TRP A 116 -6.50 4.03 10.34
CA TRP A 116 -7.42 3.14 9.64
C TRP A 116 -8.88 3.60 9.75
N LEU A 117 -9.34 3.94 10.95
CA LEU A 117 -10.72 4.40 11.17
C LEU A 117 -10.98 5.77 10.54
N ASN A 118 -10.01 6.68 10.60
CA ASN A 118 -10.12 7.99 9.97
C ASN A 118 -10.21 7.87 8.43
N TRP A 119 -9.34 7.07 7.82
CA TRP A 119 -9.45 6.73 6.39
C TRP A 119 -10.81 6.10 6.07
N LEU A 120 -11.23 5.12 6.86
CA LEU A 120 -12.50 4.43 6.64
C LEU A 120 -13.67 5.39 6.63
N LEU A 121 -13.75 6.28 7.60
CA LEU A 121 -14.90 7.15 7.80
C LEU A 121 -14.90 8.36 6.87
N ASN A 122 -13.72 8.85 6.46
CA ASN A 122 -13.60 10.14 5.78
C ASN A 122 -13.13 10.01 4.31
N HIS A 123 -12.40 8.96 3.96
CA HIS A 123 -11.69 8.88 2.67
C HIS A 123 -12.05 7.66 1.82
N SER A 124 -12.57 6.59 2.43
CA SER A 124 -12.86 5.33 1.72
C SER A 124 -13.98 5.43 0.68
N GLY A 125 -14.88 6.41 0.80
CA GLY A 125 -16.12 6.46 0.01
C GLY A 125 -17.12 5.32 0.33
N ILE A 126 -16.83 4.48 1.33
CA ILE A 126 -17.75 3.46 1.84
C ILE A 126 -18.77 4.10 2.80
N PHE A 127 -18.35 5.17 3.48
CA PHE A 127 -19.20 6.05 4.28
C PHE A 127 -19.39 7.37 3.52
N ASN A 128 -20.64 7.75 3.26
CA ASN A 128 -21.02 8.93 2.45
C ASN A 128 -21.37 10.15 3.30
N GLU A 129 -20.75 10.32 4.47
CA GLU A 129 -21.01 11.46 5.35
C GLU A 129 -19.72 12.24 5.60
N ASP A 130 -19.80 13.57 5.54
CA ASP A 130 -18.69 14.46 5.84
C ASP A 130 -18.45 14.47 7.35
N ASN A 131 -17.32 13.93 7.76
CA ASN A 131 -17.05 13.58 9.13
C ASN A 131 -15.77 14.24 9.60
N SER A 132 -15.96 15.23 10.48
CA SER A 132 -14.89 15.85 11.26
C SER A 132 -13.97 14.79 11.86
N HIS A 133 -12.66 15.04 11.90
CA HIS A 133 -11.64 14.18 12.52
C HIS A 133 -12.13 13.51 13.80
N ILE A 134 -12.01 12.19 13.87
CA ILE A 134 -12.45 11.41 15.02
C ILE A 134 -11.24 10.69 15.61
N SER A 135 -10.81 11.13 16.79
CA SER A 135 -9.70 10.52 17.53
C SER A 135 -10.22 9.43 18.47
N LEU A 136 -9.52 8.30 18.51
CA LEU A 136 -9.71 7.27 19.52
C LEU A 136 -9.27 7.73 20.91
N LEU A 137 -8.36 8.70 20.96
CA LEU A 137 -7.73 9.21 22.17
C LEU A 137 -8.40 10.49 22.67
N ASP A 138 -8.32 10.70 23.98
CA ASP A 138 -8.68 11.98 24.58
C ASP A 138 -7.44 12.91 24.57
N ASN A 139 -7.62 14.23 24.63
CA ASN A 139 -6.55 15.24 24.47
C ASN A 139 -5.27 14.98 25.31
N ALA A 140 -5.40 14.43 26.52
CA ALA A 140 -4.26 14.11 27.39
C ALA A 140 -3.40 12.94 26.86
N GLN A 141 -4.02 12.00 26.14
CA GLN A 141 -3.34 10.87 25.51
C GLN A 141 -2.78 11.26 24.13
N GLU A 142 -3.39 12.24 23.46
CA GLU A 142 -2.80 12.87 22.26
C GLU A 142 -1.47 13.56 22.58
N HIS A 143 -1.31 14.21 23.74
CA HIS A 143 -0.02 14.78 24.13
C HIS A 143 1.11 13.74 24.24
N VAL A 144 0.82 12.51 24.65
CA VAL A 144 1.80 11.40 24.68
C VAL A 144 2.12 10.92 23.26
N LEU A 145 1.17 11.03 22.34
CA LEU A 145 1.39 10.74 20.93
C LEU A 145 2.14 11.86 20.20
N ASN A 146 1.93 13.12 20.55
CA ASN A 146 2.66 14.27 20.00
C ASN A 146 4.14 14.28 20.41
N GLN A 147 4.53 13.46 21.41
CA GLN A 147 5.93 13.16 21.71
C GLN A 147 6.55 12.16 20.74
N PHE A 148 5.76 11.45 19.93
CA PHE A 148 6.25 10.79 18.73
C PHE A 148 6.28 11.87 17.65
N GLU A 149 7.46 12.43 17.38
CA GLU A 149 7.70 13.49 16.37
C GLU A 149 7.07 13.18 14.99
N LEU A 150 6.75 11.91 14.68
CA LEU A 150 6.00 11.52 13.48
C LEU A 150 4.53 11.93 13.47
N PHE A 151 3.87 11.97 14.64
CA PHE A 151 2.42 12.09 14.72
C PHE A 151 1.96 13.45 14.18
N ASP A 152 2.74 14.50 14.43
CA ASP A 152 2.49 15.80 13.83
C ASP A 152 2.95 15.88 12.37
N TYR A 153 4.05 15.21 12.02
CA TYR A 153 4.67 15.31 10.70
C TYR A 153 3.92 14.55 9.58
N LEU A 154 3.64 13.26 9.77
CA LEU A 154 2.91 12.45 8.78
C LEU A 154 1.40 12.74 8.80
N PHE A 155 0.90 13.41 9.84
CA PHE A 155 -0.53 13.37 10.15
C PHE A 155 -1.18 14.69 10.56
N ASN A 156 -0.48 15.82 10.44
CA ASN A 156 -1.06 17.15 10.64
C ASN A 156 -0.95 17.97 9.33
N GLU A 157 -2.03 18.00 8.54
CA GLU A 157 -2.12 18.76 7.27
C GLU A 157 -1.81 20.27 7.43
N SER A 158 -1.85 20.76 8.67
CA SER A 158 -1.63 22.17 9.01
C SER A 158 -0.16 22.60 9.11
N ARG A 159 0.80 21.66 9.23
CA ARG A 159 2.23 21.97 9.19
C ARG A 159 2.78 21.70 7.80
N ASN A 160 3.13 22.77 7.08
CA ASN A 160 3.86 22.76 5.82
C ASN A 160 5.34 22.28 5.95
N GLU A 161 5.69 21.52 6.99
CA GLU A 161 7.06 21.02 7.18
C GLU A 161 7.33 19.86 6.20
N SER A 162 8.46 19.92 5.51
CA SER A 162 8.74 19.01 4.39
C SER A 162 9.29 17.67 4.87
N ILE A 163 9.06 16.63 4.05
CA ILE A 163 9.79 15.35 3.98
C ILE A 163 11.21 15.38 4.53
N HIS A 164 11.81 16.43 4.02
CA HIS A 164 13.21 16.70 3.95
C HIS A 164 13.73 17.35 5.23
N ASP A 165 12.86 17.79 6.13
CA ASP A 165 13.23 18.50 7.35
C ASP A 165 13.23 17.59 8.60
N ILE A 166 12.79 16.32 8.45
CA ILE A 166 12.87 15.34 9.55
C ILE A 166 14.33 15.11 9.93
N ASP A 167 14.68 15.40 11.17
CA ASP A 167 15.95 14.97 11.75
C ASP A 167 15.92 13.46 11.97
N ILE A 168 16.63 12.73 11.10
CA ILE A 168 16.80 11.27 11.19
C ILE A 168 17.87 11.00 12.26
N ASN A 169 17.54 11.28 13.51
CA ASN A 169 18.38 10.92 14.65
C ASN A 169 18.20 9.42 14.96
N GLN A 170 19.30 8.68 15.06
CA GLN A 170 19.33 7.22 15.26
C GLN A 170 18.52 6.70 16.46
N ASN A 171 18.21 7.57 17.43
CA ASN A 171 17.44 7.22 18.62
C ASN A 171 15.93 7.35 18.47
N SER A 172 15.44 7.93 17.37
CA SER A 172 14.02 8.19 17.17
C SER A 172 13.21 6.90 17.01
N LEU A 173 12.02 6.87 17.63
CA LEU A 173 11.05 5.77 17.49
C LEU A 173 10.65 5.53 16.01
N LEU A 174 10.82 6.55 15.17
CA LEU A 174 10.63 6.50 13.72
C LEU A 174 11.41 5.39 13.04
N ILE A 175 12.65 5.22 13.47
CA ILE A 175 13.60 4.27 12.88
C ILE A 175 13.42 2.90 13.51
N LYS A 176 13.08 2.88 14.80
CA LYS A 176 12.90 1.66 15.60
C LYS A 176 11.60 0.93 15.32
N VAL A 177 10.62 1.55 14.67
CA VAL A 177 9.36 0.89 14.28
C VAL A 177 9.34 0.71 12.75
N PRO A 178 9.42 -0.52 12.21
CA PRO A 178 9.60 -0.76 10.78
C PRO A 178 8.56 -0.12 9.87
N VAL A 179 7.29 -0.04 10.31
CA VAL A 179 6.22 0.56 9.51
C VAL A 179 6.45 2.05 9.27
N PHE A 180 6.89 2.79 10.29
CA PHE A 180 7.15 4.21 10.19
C PHE A 180 8.34 4.48 9.29
N ALA A 181 9.45 3.77 9.53
CA ALA A 181 10.63 3.83 8.67
C ALA A 181 10.30 3.48 7.21
N SER A 182 9.45 2.47 6.97
CA SER A 182 9.08 2.05 5.61
C SER A 182 8.35 3.15 4.85
N VAL A 183 7.38 3.82 5.48
CA VAL A 183 6.61 4.87 4.79
C VAL A 183 7.42 6.11 4.54
N ILE A 184 8.18 6.58 5.54
CA ILE A 184 9.06 7.74 5.36
C ILE A 184 10.09 7.43 4.25
N CYS A 185 10.70 6.24 4.28
CA CYS A 185 11.68 5.84 3.26
C CYS A 185 11.06 5.79 1.87
N GLU A 186 9.83 5.31 1.74
CA GLU A 186 9.15 5.27 0.45
C GLU A 186 8.84 6.67 -0.10
N GLU A 187 8.39 7.59 0.76
CA GLU A 187 8.15 8.97 0.34
C GLU A 187 9.45 9.67 -0.06
N LEU A 188 10.53 9.44 0.67
CA LEU A 188 11.87 9.93 0.30
C LEU A 188 12.34 9.35 -1.05
N ILE A 189 12.05 8.07 -1.33
CA ILE A 189 12.33 7.47 -2.64
C ILE A 189 11.49 8.11 -3.74
N ASN A 190 10.19 8.35 -3.50
CA ASN A 190 9.28 8.93 -4.50
C ASN A 190 9.62 10.40 -4.81
N SER A 191 10.02 11.16 -3.79
CA SER A 191 10.52 12.55 -3.93
C SER A 191 11.96 12.63 -4.46
N SER A 192 12.62 11.50 -4.68
CA SER A 192 14.02 11.39 -5.14
C SER A 192 15.07 11.88 -4.14
N ASP A 193 14.73 12.04 -2.86
CA ASP A 193 15.71 12.27 -1.78
C ASP A 193 16.36 10.94 -1.37
N PHE A 194 17.15 10.40 -2.30
CA PHE A 194 17.81 9.11 -2.14
C PHE A 194 18.85 9.09 -1.03
N ALA A 195 19.42 10.24 -0.66
CA ALA A 195 20.43 10.34 0.39
C ALA A 195 19.80 10.14 1.78
N LYS A 196 18.69 10.82 2.06
CA LYS A 196 17.96 10.61 3.32
C LYS A 196 17.30 9.23 3.36
N ALA A 197 16.75 8.76 2.25
CA ALA A 197 16.20 7.41 2.16
C ALA A 197 17.26 6.35 2.53
N ASP A 198 18.48 6.47 1.99
CA ASP A 198 19.56 5.52 2.29
C ASP A 198 20.00 5.56 3.76
N THR A 199 20.06 6.75 4.36
CA THR A 199 20.42 6.96 5.76
C THR A 199 19.37 6.35 6.69
N LEU A 200 18.11 6.71 6.49
CA LEU A 200 16.98 6.17 7.26
C LEU A 200 16.91 4.65 7.15
N LEU A 201 17.00 4.13 5.93
CA LEU A 201 16.83 2.72 5.68
C LEU A 201 17.98 1.89 6.25
N SER A 202 19.21 2.38 6.18
CA SER A 202 20.37 1.72 6.79
C SER A 202 20.24 1.68 8.31
N SER A 203 19.76 2.77 8.93
CA SER A 203 19.51 2.80 10.37
C SER A 203 18.32 1.92 10.77
N ALA A 204 17.24 1.84 9.98
CA ALA A 204 16.10 0.98 10.29
C ALA A 204 16.47 -0.51 10.16
N LEU A 205 17.25 -0.86 9.14
CA LEU A 205 17.74 -2.23 8.91
C LEU A 205 18.78 -2.67 9.96
N SER A 206 19.48 -1.75 10.65
CA SER A 206 20.34 -2.14 11.76
C SER A 206 19.54 -2.63 12.98
N PHE A 207 18.32 -2.13 13.17
CA PHE A 207 17.39 -2.63 14.19
C PHE A 207 16.59 -3.84 13.70
N HIS A 208 16.23 -3.85 12.42
CA HIS A 208 15.32 -4.83 11.81
C HIS A 208 15.91 -5.47 10.55
N PRO A 209 17.02 -6.23 10.65
CA PRO A 209 17.77 -6.71 9.49
C PRO A 209 16.97 -7.68 8.60
N HIS A 210 15.91 -8.28 9.13
CA HIS A 210 15.09 -9.26 8.44
C HIS A 210 13.69 -8.74 8.07
N ASP A 211 13.40 -7.45 8.29
CA ASP A 211 12.11 -6.90 7.88
C ASP A 211 12.00 -6.92 6.35
N LEU A 212 10.98 -7.62 5.85
CA LEU A 212 10.75 -7.82 4.43
C LEU A 212 10.56 -6.49 3.69
N ARG A 213 9.78 -5.56 4.25
CA ARG A 213 9.44 -4.31 3.57
C ARG A 213 10.63 -3.37 3.50
N LEU A 214 11.39 -3.23 4.58
CA LEU A 214 12.63 -2.44 4.56
C LEU A 214 13.63 -3.02 3.54
N ASN A 215 13.75 -4.33 3.45
CA ASN A 215 14.60 -4.96 2.45
C ASN A 215 14.10 -4.78 1.00
N GLN A 216 12.78 -4.82 0.75
CA GLN A 216 12.19 -4.47 -0.55
C GLN A 216 12.52 -3.02 -0.93
N LEU A 217 12.34 -2.08 0.00
CA LEU A 217 12.65 -0.66 -0.20
C LEU A 217 14.13 -0.43 -0.47
N LYS A 218 15.03 -1.25 0.09
CA LYS A 218 16.47 -1.17 -0.21
C LYS A 218 16.73 -1.55 -1.67
N GLY A 219 16.11 -2.64 -2.13
CA GLY A 219 16.16 -3.04 -3.54
C GLY A 219 15.57 -1.96 -4.47
N LEU A 220 14.44 -1.36 -4.08
CA LEU A 220 13.81 -0.29 -4.84
C LEU A 220 14.71 0.96 -4.92
N LEU A 221 15.27 1.40 -3.79
CA LEU A 221 16.19 2.54 -3.72
C LEU A 221 17.42 2.31 -4.61
N LEU A 222 18.04 1.13 -4.55
CA LEU A 222 19.16 0.76 -5.42
C LEU A 222 18.77 0.87 -6.90
N SER A 223 17.59 0.36 -7.26
CA SER A 223 17.05 0.46 -8.62
C SER A 223 16.82 1.92 -9.05
N ARG A 224 16.24 2.76 -8.18
CA ARG A 224 15.99 4.18 -8.46
C ARG A 224 17.28 5.00 -8.60
N LYS A 225 18.35 4.60 -7.90
CA LYS A 225 19.71 5.16 -8.05
C LYS A 225 20.46 4.65 -9.30
N GLY A 226 19.82 3.83 -10.15
CA GLY A 226 20.46 3.24 -11.32
C GLY A 226 21.42 2.08 -11.02
N GLN A 227 21.49 1.61 -9.77
CA GLN A 227 22.39 0.55 -9.33
C GLN A 227 21.77 -0.84 -9.54
N TYR A 228 21.37 -1.14 -10.78
CA TYR A 228 20.50 -2.28 -11.09
C TYR A 228 21.09 -3.65 -10.76
N LEU A 229 22.41 -3.84 -10.91
CA LEU A 229 23.07 -5.10 -10.52
C LEU A 229 23.03 -5.32 -8.99
N LYS A 230 23.24 -4.26 -8.20
CA LYS A 230 23.12 -4.33 -6.73
C LYS A 230 21.67 -4.64 -6.33
N ALA A 231 20.71 -3.97 -6.96
CA ALA A 231 19.29 -4.23 -6.74
C ALA A 231 18.93 -5.69 -7.07
N GLN A 232 19.39 -6.20 -8.22
CA GLN A 232 19.17 -7.58 -8.65
C GLN A 232 19.70 -8.58 -7.61
N ASN A 233 20.94 -8.43 -7.16
CA ASN A 233 21.55 -9.35 -6.19
C ASN A 233 20.76 -9.36 -4.86
N HIS A 234 20.52 -8.17 -4.30
CA HIS A 234 19.77 -8.01 -3.05
C HIS A 234 18.36 -8.61 -3.13
N LEU A 235 17.63 -8.34 -4.21
CA LEU A 235 16.26 -8.82 -4.38
C LEU A 235 16.17 -10.31 -4.72
N LYS A 236 17.18 -10.89 -5.39
CA LYS A 236 17.26 -12.35 -5.61
C LYS A 236 17.43 -13.08 -4.28
N GLU A 237 18.29 -12.58 -3.39
CA GLU A 237 18.46 -13.14 -2.04
C GLU A 237 17.18 -13.00 -1.22
N LEU A 238 16.50 -11.85 -1.31
CA LEU A 238 15.24 -11.62 -0.61
C LEU A 238 14.14 -12.57 -1.10
N LEU A 239 14.00 -12.73 -2.42
CA LEU A 239 13.00 -13.62 -3.02
C LEU A 239 13.26 -15.10 -2.69
N ALA A 240 14.52 -15.50 -2.48
CA ALA A 240 14.85 -16.85 -2.03
C ALA A 240 14.33 -17.11 -0.60
N LYS A 241 14.29 -16.08 0.26
CA LYS A 241 13.80 -16.17 1.65
C LYS A 241 12.28 -16.00 1.76
N ALA A 242 11.68 -15.21 0.86
CA ALA A 242 10.24 -15.00 0.76
C ALA A 242 9.73 -15.37 -0.64
N PRO A 243 9.66 -16.67 -0.98
CA PRO A 243 9.19 -17.09 -2.30
C PRO A 243 7.77 -16.59 -2.57
N ASN A 244 7.52 -16.19 -3.81
CA ASN A 244 6.24 -15.69 -4.30
C ASN A 244 5.81 -14.30 -3.81
N ASP A 245 6.61 -13.56 -3.03
CA ASP A 245 6.26 -12.18 -2.68
C ASP A 245 6.16 -11.29 -3.94
N ASP A 246 4.97 -10.76 -4.22
CA ASP A 246 4.61 -10.13 -5.48
C ASP A 246 5.30 -8.77 -5.67
N GLU A 247 5.46 -8.01 -4.58
CA GLU A 247 6.23 -6.78 -4.54
C GLU A 247 7.72 -7.03 -4.84
N THR A 248 8.35 -8.03 -4.21
CA THR A 248 9.76 -8.40 -4.48
C THR A 248 9.94 -8.88 -5.91
N ILE A 249 9.05 -9.74 -6.39
CA ILE A 249 9.01 -10.18 -7.81
C ILE A 249 8.98 -8.97 -8.72
N GLY A 250 8.12 -8.00 -8.38
CA GLY A 250 7.98 -6.78 -9.13
C GLY A 250 9.25 -5.97 -9.21
N ILE A 251 9.79 -5.56 -8.07
CA ILE A 251 10.97 -4.71 -8.02
C ILE A 251 12.15 -5.39 -8.73
N LEU A 252 12.32 -6.71 -8.54
CA LEU A 252 13.36 -7.49 -9.19
C LEU A 252 13.18 -7.54 -10.72
N ALA A 253 11.97 -7.85 -11.19
CA ALA A 253 11.67 -7.89 -12.62
C ALA A 253 11.86 -6.51 -13.27
N GLY A 254 11.49 -5.44 -12.57
CA GLY A 254 11.74 -4.06 -13.01
C GLY A 254 13.23 -3.75 -13.14
N ALA A 255 14.05 -4.11 -12.16
CA ALA A 255 15.51 -3.93 -12.21
C ALA A 255 16.15 -4.73 -13.36
N LEU A 256 15.73 -5.98 -13.57
CA LEU A 256 16.18 -6.81 -14.68
C LEU A 256 15.74 -6.25 -16.05
N LYS A 257 14.53 -5.70 -16.14
CA LYS A 257 14.05 -4.99 -17.35
C LYS A 257 14.93 -3.77 -17.64
N LYS A 258 15.38 -3.03 -16.62
CA LYS A 258 16.33 -1.92 -16.79
C LYS A 258 17.71 -2.38 -17.26
N LEU A 259 18.24 -3.46 -16.71
CA LEU A 259 19.49 -4.09 -17.21
C LEU A 259 19.35 -4.50 -18.68
N TRP A 260 18.21 -5.09 -19.05
CA TRP A 260 17.92 -5.46 -20.44
C TRP A 260 17.84 -4.23 -21.35
N GLN A 261 17.24 -3.12 -20.91
CA GLN A 261 17.20 -1.87 -21.69
C GLN A 261 18.60 -1.29 -21.94
N GLN A 262 19.53 -1.45 -20.99
CA GLN A 262 20.92 -1.01 -21.14
C GLN A 262 21.76 -1.94 -22.02
N ALA A 263 21.54 -3.25 -21.89
CA ALA A 263 22.27 -4.28 -22.65
C ALA A 263 21.30 -5.41 -23.07
N PRO A 264 20.59 -5.25 -24.20
CA PRO A 264 19.57 -6.19 -24.62
C PRO A 264 20.14 -7.58 -24.90
N THR A 265 19.76 -8.56 -24.08
CA THR A 265 20.08 -9.98 -24.30
C THR A 265 18.83 -10.84 -24.17
N LYS A 266 18.78 -11.95 -24.91
CA LYS A 266 17.69 -12.94 -24.79
C LYS A 266 17.58 -13.49 -23.37
N LYS A 267 18.72 -13.66 -22.67
CA LYS A 267 18.77 -14.13 -21.29
C LYS A 267 18.05 -13.17 -20.35
N LEU A 268 18.38 -11.88 -20.37
CA LEU A 268 17.73 -10.89 -19.51
C LEU A 268 16.25 -10.75 -19.86
N LEU A 269 15.89 -10.73 -21.15
CA LEU A 269 14.50 -10.72 -21.61
C LEU A 269 13.70 -11.87 -20.98
N HIS A 270 14.26 -13.07 -21.02
CA HIS A 270 13.63 -14.25 -20.43
C HIS A 270 13.56 -14.18 -18.90
N GLU A 271 14.61 -13.72 -18.22
CA GLU A 271 14.63 -13.62 -16.75
C GLU A 271 13.53 -12.69 -16.22
N TRP A 272 13.44 -11.45 -16.73
CA TRP A 272 12.42 -10.52 -16.25
C TRP A 272 11.00 -10.92 -16.70
N GLY A 273 10.88 -11.47 -17.92
CA GLY A 273 9.62 -11.99 -18.42
C GLY A 273 9.08 -13.17 -17.61
N LYS A 274 9.94 -14.10 -17.21
CA LYS A 274 9.57 -15.23 -16.36
C LYS A 274 9.00 -14.76 -15.02
N LEU A 275 9.62 -13.76 -14.39
CA LEU A 275 9.15 -13.21 -13.12
C LEU A 275 7.77 -12.56 -13.22
N TYR A 276 7.54 -11.69 -14.21
CA TYR A 276 6.20 -11.10 -14.38
C TYR A 276 5.15 -12.13 -14.75
N THR A 277 5.47 -13.08 -15.63
CA THR A 277 4.49 -14.10 -16.03
C THR A 277 4.18 -15.08 -14.90
N SER A 278 5.15 -15.46 -14.07
CA SER A 278 4.88 -16.27 -12.87
C SER A 278 4.13 -15.47 -11.81
N GLY A 279 4.55 -14.22 -11.56
CA GLY A 279 3.88 -13.32 -10.62
C GLY A 279 2.42 -13.11 -11.00
N TRP A 280 2.13 -12.80 -12.26
CA TRP A 280 0.76 -12.65 -12.75
C TRP A 280 -0.08 -13.93 -12.64
N LYS A 281 0.53 -15.11 -12.82
CA LYS A 281 -0.17 -16.39 -12.65
C LYS A 281 -0.61 -16.61 -11.20
N SER A 282 0.24 -16.24 -10.24
CA SER A 282 -0.04 -16.35 -8.80
C SER A 282 -0.96 -15.23 -8.30
N TYR A 283 -0.79 -14.02 -8.82
CA TYR A 283 -1.49 -12.79 -8.38
C TYR A 283 -2.24 -12.17 -9.55
N LYS A 284 -3.27 -12.87 -10.04
CA LYS A 284 -4.09 -12.45 -11.20
C LYS A 284 -4.88 -11.15 -11.00
N HIS A 285 -4.79 -10.53 -9.84
CA HIS A 285 -5.39 -9.24 -9.52
C HIS A 285 -4.35 -8.10 -9.56
N ASN A 286 -3.05 -8.42 -9.49
CA ASN A 286 -1.99 -7.42 -9.56
C ASN A 286 -1.80 -6.96 -11.01
N LEU A 287 -2.53 -5.91 -11.39
CA LEU A 287 -2.61 -5.39 -12.75
C LEU A 287 -1.25 -4.93 -13.28
N TRP A 288 -0.37 -4.47 -12.39
CA TRP A 288 0.99 -4.05 -12.74
C TRP A 288 1.88 -5.23 -13.14
N LEU A 289 1.77 -6.38 -12.47
CA LEU A 289 2.42 -7.62 -12.92
C LEU A 289 1.82 -8.08 -14.26
N GLY A 290 0.49 -7.99 -14.39
CA GLY A 290 -0.23 -8.36 -15.60
C GLY A 290 0.22 -7.58 -16.84
N ILE A 291 0.29 -6.25 -16.77
CA ILE A 291 0.64 -5.43 -17.94
C ILE A 291 2.09 -5.61 -18.37
N ASN A 292 3.01 -5.81 -17.42
CA ASN A 292 4.40 -6.14 -17.74
C ASN A 292 4.54 -7.56 -18.31
N ALA A 293 3.73 -8.52 -17.85
CA ALA A 293 3.65 -9.86 -18.45
C ALA A 293 3.13 -9.79 -19.90
N ALA A 294 2.10 -8.98 -20.17
CA ALA A 294 1.59 -8.75 -21.53
C ALA A 294 2.68 -8.12 -22.43
N THR A 295 3.36 -7.09 -21.93
CA THR A 295 4.48 -6.43 -22.62
C THR A 295 5.60 -7.42 -22.96
N TYR A 296 5.97 -8.29 -22.01
CA TYR A 296 6.94 -9.35 -22.26
C TYR A 296 6.52 -10.24 -23.44
N TYR A 297 5.28 -10.72 -23.46
CA TYR A 297 4.81 -11.58 -24.54
C TYR A 297 4.87 -10.88 -25.90
N LEU A 298 4.58 -9.57 -25.96
CA LEU A 298 4.76 -8.82 -27.19
C LEU A 298 6.24 -8.80 -27.63
N TRP A 299 7.15 -8.43 -26.72
CA TRP A 299 8.58 -8.33 -27.02
C TRP A 299 9.27 -9.68 -27.25
N SER A 300 8.68 -10.77 -26.79
CA SER A 300 9.12 -12.13 -27.07
C SER A 300 8.45 -12.73 -28.32
N ASN A 301 7.87 -11.91 -29.19
CA ASN A 301 7.20 -12.30 -30.43
C ASN A 301 6.00 -13.27 -30.23
N ASN A 302 5.20 -13.03 -29.19
CA ASN A 302 3.97 -13.75 -28.90
C ASN A 302 2.78 -12.77 -28.69
N PRO A 303 2.37 -12.05 -29.76
CA PRO A 303 1.35 -11.00 -29.66
C PRO A 303 -0.02 -11.54 -29.22
N GLN A 304 -0.35 -12.80 -29.52
CA GLN A 304 -1.62 -13.40 -29.11
C GLN A 304 -1.74 -13.51 -27.58
N GLN A 305 -0.67 -13.95 -26.91
CA GLN A 305 -0.66 -14.01 -25.43
C GLN A 305 -0.65 -12.61 -24.80
N SER A 306 0.06 -11.65 -25.41
CA SER A 306 0.01 -10.25 -25.00
C SER A 306 -1.42 -9.72 -24.99
N GLN A 307 -2.11 -9.85 -26.13
CA GLN A 307 -3.51 -9.43 -26.29
C GLN A 307 -4.45 -10.15 -25.32
N LEU A 308 -4.25 -11.43 -25.06
CA LEU A 308 -5.07 -12.19 -24.12
C LEU A 308 -4.97 -11.64 -22.70
N ILE A 309 -3.76 -11.33 -22.23
CA ILE A 309 -3.56 -10.75 -20.89
C ILE A 309 -4.11 -9.32 -20.85
N ALA A 310 -3.84 -8.52 -21.87
CA ALA A 310 -4.35 -7.15 -21.97
C ALA A 310 -5.88 -7.08 -21.89
N LYS A 311 -6.58 -7.97 -22.63
CA LYS A 311 -8.06 -8.10 -22.55
C LYS A 311 -8.55 -8.52 -21.17
N LYS A 312 -7.80 -9.39 -20.46
CA LYS A 312 -8.14 -9.77 -19.08
C LYS A 312 -8.04 -8.57 -18.13
N ILE A 313 -7.00 -7.75 -18.27
CA ILE A 313 -6.83 -6.52 -17.49
C ILE A 313 -8.02 -5.58 -17.74
N ILE A 314 -8.33 -5.28 -19.01
CA ILE A 314 -9.48 -4.43 -19.38
C ILE A 314 -10.80 -4.94 -18.76
N ASN A 315 -11.03 -6.25 -18.80
CA ASN A 315 -12.24 -6.85 -18.22
C ASN A 315 -12.27 -6.73 -16.69
N GLN A 316 -11.13 -6.90 -16.01
CA GLN A 316 -11.04 -6.72 -14.55
C GLN A 316 -11.34 -5.27 -14.16
N PHE A 317 -10.74 -4.31 -14.86
CA PHE A 317 -11.03 -2.88 -14.67
C PHE A 317 -12.52 -2.56 -14.89
N THR A 318 -13.09 -3.01 -16.01
CA THR A 318 -14.51 -2.78 -16.32
C THR A 318 -15.42 -3.34 -15.23
N ARG A 319 -15.14 -4.55 -14.75
CA ARG A 319 -15.90 -5.17 -13.65
C ARG A 319 -15.77 -4.35 -12.36
N ARG A 320 -14.55 -3.93 -12.03
CA ARG A 320 -14.29 -3.10 -10.84
C ARG A 320 -15.08 -1.79 -10.89
N GLU A 321 -15.02 -1.06 -12.00
CA GLU A 321 -15.76 0.20 -12.18
C GLU A 321 -17.27 0.00 -12.04
N SER A 322 -17.83 -1.08 -12.59
CA SER A 322 -19.26 -1.41 -12.43
C SER A 322 -19.62 -1.59 -10.95
N ILE A 323 -18.82 -2.34 -10.20
CA ILE A 323 -19.08 -2.60 -8.78
C ILE A 323 -18.93 -1.31 -7.95
N LEU A 324 -17.90 -0.51 -8.20
CA LEU A 324 -17.71 0.77 -7.52
C LEU A 324 -18.91 1.71 -7.74
N LYS A 325 -19.42 1.76 -8.97
CA LYS A 325 -20.61 2.54 -9.30
C LYS A 325 -21.86 1.98 -8.63
N ASP A 326 -22.11 0.67 -8.75
CA ASP A 326 -23.35 0.05 -8.28
C ASP A 326 -23.43 -0.02 -6.74
N LYS A 327 -22.29 -0.24 -6.07
CA LYS A 327 -22.25 -0.47 -4.61
C LYS A 327 -21.96 0.79 -3.82
N LEU A 328 -21.11 1.67 -4.34
CA LEU A 328 -20.61 2.84 -3.62
C LEU A 328 -20.97 4.17 -4.30
N ASN A 329 -21.64 4.15 -5.46
CA ASN A 329 -21.92 5.34 -6.27
C ASN A 329 -20.64 6.12 -6.63
N ILE A 330 -19.50 5.43 -6.71
CA ILE A 330 -18.22 6.02 -7.11
C ILE A 330 -18.11 5.91 -8.63
N THR A 331 -17.93 7.05 -9.31
CA THR A 331 -17.69 7.10 -10.76
C THR A 331 -16.41 7.88 -11.04
N ARG A 332 -15.33 7.19 -11.44
CA ARG A 332 -14.00 7.82 -11.63
C ARG A 332 -13.95 8.85 -12.75
N SER A 333 -14.81 8.72 -13.76
CA SER A 333 -14.90 9.72 -14.84
C SER A 333 -15.43 11.09 -14.37
N LEU A 334 -15.95 11.20 -13.15
CA LEU A 334 -16.46 12.45 -12.58
C LEU A 334 -15.51 13.08 -11.55
N SER A 335 -14.56 12.30 -11.00
CA SER A 335 -13.58 12.76 -10.02
C SER A 335 -12.35 11.87 -10.10
N VAL A 336 -11.35 12.33 -10.85
CA VAL A 336 -10.04 11.69 -10.96
C VAL A 336 -9.23 11.98 -9.70
N LYS A 337 -8.68 10.95 -9.07
CA LYS A 337 -7.80 11.07 -7.89
C LYS A 337 -6.36 10.75 -8.25
N GLU A 338 -5.40 11.25 -7.47
CA GLU A 338 -3.98 10.92 -7.67
C GLU A 338 -3.72 9.40 -7.67
N SER A 339 -4.44 8.65 -6.82
CA SER A 339 -4.39 7.19 -6.74
C SER A 339 -4.82 6.49 -8.03
N ASP A 340 -5.56 7.17 -8.91
CA ASP A 340 -6.03 6.60 -10.18
C ASP A 340 -4.95 6.63 -11.27
N TYR A 341 -3.80 7.28 -11.05
CA TYR A 341 -2.74 7.40 -12.07
C TYR A 341 -2.35 6.04 -12.65
N TRP A 342 -2.00 5.08 -11.79
CA TRP A 342 -1.52 3.77 -12.24
C TRP A 342 -2.63 2.95 -12.89
N ASP A 343 -3.88 3.19 -12.50
CA ASP A 343 -5.05 2.61 -13.12
C ASP A 343 -5.20 3.08 -14.57
N TYR A 344 -5.15 4.39 -14.81
CA TYR A 344 -5.21 4.98 -16.15
C TYR A 344 -4.00 4.57 -17.01
N ALA A 345 -2.80 4.57 -16.46
CA ALA A 345 -1.58 4.14 -17.18
C ALA A 345 -1.68 2.67 -17.60
N THR A 346 -2.09 1.80 -16.68
CA THR A 346 -2.24 0.37 -16.96
C THR A 346 -3.34 0.11 -17.99
N LEU A 347 -4.47 0.82 -17.92
CA LEU A 347 -5.55 0.74 -18.90
C LEU A 347 -5.12 1.21 -20.28
N ALA A 348 -4.43 2.35 -20.38
CA ALA A 348 -3.94 2.88 -21.64
C ALA A 348 -3.05 1.86 -22.36
N GLU A 349 -2.09 1.29 -21.64
CA GLU A 349 -1.20 0.25 -22.14
C GLU A 349 -1.95 -1.04 -22.49
N ALA A 350 -2.93 -1.45 -21.68
CA ALA A 350 -3.73 -2.64 -21.96
C ALA A 350 -4.55 -2.47 -23.25
N TYR A 351 -5.20 -1.31 -23.45
CA TYR A 351 -5.92 -1.02 -24.69
C TYR A 351 -4.99 -1.00 -25.90
N LEU A 352 -3.80 -0.41 -25.76
CA LEU A 352 -2.79 -0.38 -26.81
C LEU A 352 -2.35 -1.79 -27.21
N LEU A 353 -2.00 -2.63 -26.23
CA LEU A 353 -1.61 -4.03 -26.46
C LEU A 353 -2.76 -4.88 -27.00
N ALA A 354 -4.02 -4.54 -26.68
CA ALA A 354 -5.21 -5.19 -27.22
C ALA A 354 -5.56 -4.75 -28.66
N GLY A 355 -4.90 -3.72 -29.18
CA GLY A 355 -5.14 -3.16 -30.53
C GLY A 355 -6.22 -2.07 -30.59
N ASP A 356 -6.74 -1.61 -29.46
CA ASP A 356 -7.73 -0.53 -29.39
C ASP A 356 -7.03 0.82 -29.14
N THR A 357 -6.48 1.38 -30.21
CA THR A 357 -5.70 2.62 -30.15
C THR A 357 -6.55 3.82 -29.72
N LYS A 358 -7.85 3.85 -30.07
CA LYS A 358 -8.76 4.94 -29.68
C LYS A 358 -9.01 4.94 -28.17
N ALA A 359 -9.27 3.77 -27.59
CA ALA A 359 -9.43 3.65 -26.14
C ALA A 359 -8.13 3.96 -25.41
N ALA A 360 -6.98 3.50 -25.93
CA ALA A 360 -5.67 3.83 -25.37
C ALA A 360 -5.43 5.35 -25.34
N GLU A 361 -5.65 6.03 -26.48
CA GLU A 361 -5.50 7.48 -26.62
C GLU A 361 -6.38 8.24 -25.61
N LYS A 362 -7.63 7.81 -25.40
CA LYS A 362 -8.53 8.41 -24.42
C LYS A 362 -7.91 8.38 -23.01
N HIS A 363 -7.34 7.26 -22.58
CA HIS A 363 -6.74 7.13 -21.25
C HIS A 363 -5.43 7.91 -21.15
N TYR A 364 -4.60 7.91 -22.20
CA TYR A 364 -3.40 8.76 -22.25
C TYR A 364 -3.74 10.25 -22.16
N LYS A 365 -4.79 10.72 -22.84
CA LYS A 365 -5.24 12.12 -22.72
C LYS A 365 -5.59 12.49 -21.29
N ILE A 366 -6.23 11.60 -20.53
CA ILE A 366 -6.51 11.83 -19.11
C ILE A 366 -5.21 11.96 -18.33
N LEU A 367 -4.26 11.03 -18.51
CA LEU A 367 -2.95 11.06 -17.84
C LEU A 367 -2.16 12.33 -18.07
N PHE A 368 -2.15 12.83 -19.31
CA PHE A 368 -1.32 13.98 -19.69
C PHE A 368 -2.00 15.34 -19.53
N ASN A 369 -3.34 15.40 -19.57
CA ASN A 369 -4.07 16.66 -19.53
C ASN A 369 -4.71 16.96 -18.17
N ASP A 370 -4.94 15.95 -17.32
CA ASP A 370 -5.53 16.19 -16.01
C ASP A 370 -4.49 16.81 -15.06
N ASN A 371 -4.85 17.93 -14.44
CA ASN A 371 -3.98 18.65 -13.52
C ASN A 371 -3.61 17.80 -12.29
N VAL A 372 -4.44 16.83 -11.91
CA VAL A 372 -4.19 15.90 -10.80
C VAL A 372 -2.94 15.05 -11.05
N PHE A 373 -2.61 14.76 -12.32
CA PHE A 373 -1.45 13.95 -12.69
C PHE A 373 -0.23 14.78 -13.09
N LYS A 374 -0.34 16.11 -13.09
CA LYS A 374 0.77 17.01 -13.40
C LYS A 374 1.94 16.73 -12.45
N ASN A 375 3.13 16.50 -13.02
CA ASN A 375 4.38 16.14 -12.31
C ASN A 375 4.43 14.72 -11.69
N LYS A 376 3.40 13.88 -11.86
CA LYS A 376 3.45 12.46 -11.50
C LYS A 376 3.87 11.63 -12.72
N PRO A 377 4.31 10.38 -12.52
CA PRO A 377 5.70 9.93 -12.39
C PRO A 377 6.57 10.07 -13.66
N HIS A 378 6.23 10.97 -14.60
CA HIS A 378 7.04 11.26 -15.79
C HIS A 378 8.28 12.12 -15.52
N LYS A 379 8.98 11.93 -14.40
CA LYS A 379 10.44 12.05 -14.46
C LYS A 379 10.96 10.79 -15.17
N ILE A 380 10.67 10.68 -16.48
CA ILE A 380 11.65 10.12 -17.41
C ILE A 380 12.90 10.94 -17.10
N PRO A 381 14.01 10.33 -16.65
CA PRO A 381 15.25 11.08 -16.55
C PRO A 381 15.44 11.74 -17.90
N ALA A 382 15.38 13.08 -17.93
CA ALA A 382 15.93 13.81 -19.06
C ALA A 382 17.37 13.31 -19.20
N GLU A 383 17.72 12.93 -20.42
CA GLU A 383 19.02 12.37 -20.80
C GLU A 383 20.21 13.09 -20.16
#